data_AF-A0ABD0N5V9-F1
#
_entry.id   AF-A0ABD0N5V9-F1
#
_cell.length_a   1.000
_cell.length_b   1.000
_cell.length_c   1.000
_cell.angle_alpha   90.00
_cell.angle_beta   90.00
_cell.angle_gamma   90.00
#
_symmetry.space_group_name_H-M   'P 1'
#
loop_
_entity.id
_entity.type
_entity.pdbx_description
1 polymer ?
#
loop_
_entity_poly.entity_id
_entity_poly.type
_entity_poly.pdbx_seq_one_letter_code
_entity_poly.pdbx_strand_id
1 'polypeptide(L)' 'RDDAPVPQDITIEGPGIEAEHCRIENRGGVITLDPCGHLCSLDGVPVTRPTQLTQ' A
#
# COMPACT_ATOMS: atom_id res chain seq x y z
N ARG A 1 -10.70 6.85 3.35
CA ARG A 1 -11.19 7.65 4.50
C ARG A 1 -11.68 9.00 3.98
N ASP A 2 -12.70 9.61 4.58
CA ASP A 2 -13.27 10.88 4.08
C ASP A 2 -12.33 12.09 4.21
N ASP A 3 -11.26 11.96 4.99
CA ASP A 3 -10.19 12.94 5.15
C ASP A 3 -9.02 12.77 4.15
N ALA A 4 -9.05 11.71 3.32
CA ALA A 4 -8.07 11.53 2.25
C ALA A 4 -8.39 12.44 1.06
N PRO A 5 -7.39 13.07 0.43
CA PRO A 5 -7.62 13.92 -0.74
C PRO A 5 -8.10 13.12 -1.96
N VAL A 6 -7.83 11.80 -1.98
CA VAL A 6 -8.29 10.86 -3.00
C VAL A 6 -9.16 9.78 -2.35
N PRO A 7 -10.32 9.41 -2.93
CA PRO A 7 -11.11 8.28 -2.46
C PRO A 7 -10.28 7.00 -2.43
N GLN A 8 -10.38 6.24 -1.34
CA GLN A 8 -9.61 5.01 -1.15
C GLN A 8 -10.42 3.79 -1.58
N ASP A 9 -9.85 2.93 -2.43
CA ASP A 9 -10.49 1.68 -2.87
C ASP A 9 -10.66 0.69 -1.70
N ILE A 10 -9.70 0.68 -0.78
CA ILE A 10 -9.69 -0.14 0.42
C ILE A 10 -9.54 0.80 1.62
N THR A 11 -10.55 0.84 2.48
CA THR A 11 -10.49 1.61 3.72
C THR A 11 -10.06 0.72 4.88
N ILE A 12 -8.97 1.11 5.53
CA ILE A 12 -8.42 0.48 6.73
C ILE A 12 -8.23 1.53 7.83
N GLU A 13 -8.34 1.11 9.08
CA GLU A 13 -8.20 1.98 10.25
C GLU A 13 -7.32 1.31 11.30
N GLY A 14 -6.50 2.11 11.98
CA GLY A 14 -5.63 1.64 13.04
C GLY A 14 -4.49 2.61 13.34
N PRO A 15 -3.77 2.42 14.45
CA PRO A 15 -2.58 3.22 14.75
C PRO A 15 -1.54 3.09 13.64
N GLY A 16 -1.03 4.23 13.14
CA GLY A 16 0.00 4.25 12.09
C GLY A 16 -0.51 4.02 10.67
N ILE A 17 -1.83 3.93 10.46
CA ILE A 17 -2.43 3.92 9.13
C ILE A 17 -2.66 5.35 8.65
N GLU A 18 -2.12 5.64 7.47
CA GLU A 18 -2.21 6.96 6.86
C GLU A 18 -3.47 7.08 6.02
N ALA A 19 -3.89 8.32 5.71
CA ALA A 19 -5.05 8.57 4.85
C ALA A 19 -4.90 7.93 3.46
N GLU A 20 -3.66 7.87 2.96
CA GLU A 20 -3.22 7.19 1.73
C GLU A 20 -2.00 6.32 2.04
N HIS A 21 -2.23 5.10 2.54
CA HIS A 21 -1.16 4.32 3.16
C HIS A 21 -0.23 3.62 2.15
N CYS A 22 -0.79 2.93 1.17
CA CYS A 22 -0.02 2.22 0.15
C CYS A 22 -0.81 2.12 -1.15
N ARG A 23 -0.14 1.74 -2.23
CA ARG A 23 -0.79 1.49 -3.52
C ARG A 23 -0.42 0.13 -4.05
N ILE A 24 -1.42 -0.64 -4.47
CA ILE A 24 -1.23 -1.87 -5.21
C ILE A 24 -1.56 -1.59 -6.66
N GLU A 25 -0.59 -1.76 -7.55
CA GLU A 25 -0.76 -1.54 -8.98
C GLU A 25 -0.58 -2.84 -9.75
N ASN A 26 -1.47 -3.08 -10.71
CA ASN A 26 -1.28 -4.14 -11.71
C ASN A 26 -0.93 -3.48 -13.05
N ARG A 27 0.29 -3.74 -13.56
CA ARG A 27 0.74 -3.28 -14.87
C ARG A 27 1.20 -4.46 -15.69
N GLY A 28 0.45 -4.79 -16.75
CA GLY A 28 0.80 -5.89 -17.65
C GLY A 28 0.91 -7.26 -16.97
N GLY A 29 0.14 -7.50 -15.90
CA GLY A 29 0.18 -8.74 -15.12
C GLY A 29 1.23 -8.74 -14.00
N VAL A 30 2.06 -7.71 -13.89
CA VAL A 30 2.98 -7.52 -12.76
C VAL A 30 2.26 -6.74 -11.67
N ILE A 31 2.08 -7.36 -10.50
CA ILE A 31 1.47 -6.73 -9.33
C ILE A 31 2.58 -6.15 -8.46
N THR A 32 2.48 -4.87 -8.12
CA THR A 32 3.48 -4.15 -7.31
C THR A 32 2.81 -3.47 -6.13
N LEU A 33 3.38 -3.64 -4.93
CA LEU A 33 3.05 -2.86 -3.74
C LEU A 33 4.04 -1.69 -3.61
N ASP A 34 3.53 -0.47 -3.66
CA ASP A 34 4.25 0.77 -3.35
C ASP A 34 3.89 1.22 -1.91
N PRO A 35 4.85 1.26 -0.98
CA PRO A 35 4.58 1.67 0.41
C PRO A 35 4.33 3.18 0.55
N CYS A 36 4.54 4.00 -0.49
CA CYS A 36 4.36 5.46 -0.44
C CYS A 36 5.17 6.16 0.68
N GLY A 37 6.23 5.53 1.19
CA GLY A 37 7.01 6.02 2.34
C GLY A 37 6.49 5.61 3.72
N HIS A 38 5.42 4.82 3.78
CA HIS A 38 4.79 4.35 5.01
C HIS A 38 5.17 2.91 5.35
N LEU A 39 4.79 2.46 6.55
CA LEU A 39 5.14 1.14 7.06
C LEU A 39 4.33 0.05 6.36
N CYS A 40 4.96 -0.70 5.47
CA CYS A 40 4.40 -1.91 4.87
C CYS A 40 5.33 -3.11 5.13
N SER A 41 4.76 -4.31 5.18
CA SER A 41 5.51 -5.55 5.25
C SER A 41 4.94 -6.63 4.33
N LEU A 42 5.83 -7.38 3.68
CA LEU A 42 5.51 -8.60 2.94
C LEU A 42 6.12 -9.78 3.71
N ASP A 43 5.30 -10.76 4.09
CA ASP A 43 5.75 -11.94 4.85
C ASP A 43 6.56 -11.62 6.12
N GLY A 44 6.20 -10.52 6.79
CA GLY A 44 6.90 -10.02 7.99
C GLY A 44 8.17 -9.23 7.71
N VAL A 45 8.58 -9.08 6.45
CA VAL A 45 9.75 -8.29 6.04
C VAL A 45 9.30 -6.87 5.63
N PRO A 46 9.92 -5.80 6.19
CA PRO A 46 9.60 -4.44 5.81
C PRO A 46 9.84 -4.14 4.33
N VAL A 47 8.90 -3.42 3.71
CA VAL A 47 8.96 -2.98 2.33
C VAL A 47 9.20 -1.48 2.30
N THR A 48 10.34 -1.05 1.77
CA THR A 48 10.75 0.36 1.73
C THR A 48 10.75 0.95 0.32
N ARG A 49 10.46 0.13 -0.70
CA ARG A 49 10.40 0.52 -2.11
C ARG A 49 9.33 -0.29 -2.84
N PRO A 50 8.83 0.16 -4.01
CA PRO A 50 7.93 -0.62 -4.84
C PRO A 50 8.44 -2.06 -5.04
N THR A 51 7.66 -3.04 -4.60
CA THR A 51 8.06 -4.45 -4.57
C THR A 51 7.01 -5.28 -5.28
N GLN A 52 7.48 -6.15 -6.18
CA GLN A 52 6.60 -7.07 -6.90
C GLN A 52 6.01 -8.09 -5.93
N LEU A 53 4.69 -8.26 -5.98
CA LEU A 53 3.99 -9.31 -5.26
C LEU A 53 4.07 -10.61 -6.08
N THR A 54 4.37 -11.70 -5.40
CA THR A 54 4.39 -13.06 -5.96
C THR A 54 3.29 -13.90 -5.31
N GLN A 55 2.73 -14.85 -6.06
CA GLN A 55 1.70 -15.79 -5.59
C GLN A 55 2.32 -17.07 -5.04
#